data_AF-A0A4Z0PMP3-F1
#
_entry.id   AF-A0A4Z0PMP3-F1
#
_cell.length_a   1.000
_cell.length_b   1.000
_cell.length_c   1.000
_cell.angle_alpha   90.00
_cell.angle_beta   90.00
_cell.angle_gamma   90.00
#
_symmetry.space_group_name_H-M   'P 1'
#
loop_
_entity.id
_entity.type
_entity.pdbx_description
1 polymer ?
#
loop_
_entity_poly.entity_id
_entity_poly.type
_entity_poly.pdbx_seq_one_letter_code
_entity_poly.pdbx_strand_id
1 'polypeptide(L)'
;MRFFLLNASLITLLLSTSCSEAQSDDKKGKGGKKKDKQESLENTLIDSAIPGLRRVGSLNGGVPESSGLARAETAGTFYTHADAGNEPVLYKIDMTGRLLGKSTLPFTNMDWESLAQDDKGNLFVVDAGNNNNTRRDLRVYRLNPGTQELGKINFSYSDQTAFPPSKKQRNFDCEASLWHAGKLYLFTKDRGARSTSKVYSLNDQLGTQKAQLLTRLTIAGEVTGADISSDGRRIVLLGQEELFLLEGGSFEAALKATPRRISLKGSGQTEGVVFHKENPNLLFISTEEGNIYEYTLK
;
A
#
# COMPACT_ATOMS: atom_id res chain seq x y z
N MET A 1 60.34 -39.50 -24.74
CA MET A 1 61.40 -39.06 -25.65
C MET A 1 61.00 -37.71 -26.23
N ARG A 2 61.72 -36.64 -25.84
CA ARG A 2 62.01 -35.39 -26.57
C ARG A 2 60.90 -34.42 -27.10
N PHE A 3 61.08 -33.16 -26.67
CA PHE A 3 60.96 -31.85 -27.36
C PHE A 3 59.66 -31.00 -27.34
N PHE A 4 59.67 -30.00 -26.45
CA PHE A 4 59.73 -28.52 -26.66
C PHE A 4 58.86 -27.79 -27.72
N LEU A 5 58.15 -26.76 -27.21
CA LEU A 5 58.08 -25.30 -27.55
C LEU A 5 58.03 -24.86 -29.04
N LEU A 6 57.40 -23.75 -29.48
CA LEU A 6 57.12 -22.44 -28.88
C LEU A 6 56.09 -21.66 -29.77
N ASN A 7 55.42 -20.70 -29.12
CA ASN A 7 54.64 -19.52 -29.58
C ASN A 7 54.74 -18.96 -31.01
N ALA A 8 53.62 -18.36 -31.47
CA ALA A 8 53.60 -17.00 -32.03
C ALA A 8 52.20 -16.35 -31.93
N SER A 9 52.15 -15.14 -31.36
CA SER A 9 50.98 -14.25 -31.26
C SER A 9 50.65 -13.56 -32.58
N LEU A 10 49.37 -13.19 -32.77
CA LEU A 10 48.97 -12.23 -33.81
C LEU A 10 48.04 -11.17 -33.21
N ILE A 11 48.51 -9.92 -33.23
CA ILE A 11 47.77 -8.68 -32.93
C ILE A 11 47.18 -8.20 -34.26
N THR A 12 45.93 -7.73 -34.28
CA THR A 12 45.39 -6.98 -35.43
C THR A 12 44.59 -5.77 -34.98
N LEU A 13 44.78 -4.71 -35.75
CA LEU A 13 44.64 -3.29 -35.44
C LEU A 13 43.22 -2.76 -35.68
N LEU A 14 42.82 -1.76 -34.89
CA LEU A 14 41.63 -0.93 -35.05
C LEU A 14 41.66 -0.13 -36.36
N LEU A 15 40.50 -0.06 -37.04
CA LEU A 15 40.20 0.95 -38.05
C LEU A 15 38.90 1.67 -37.67
N SER A 16 39.03 2.97 -37.43
CA SER A 16 37.96 3.93 -37.25
C SER A 16 37.27 4.24 -38.57
N THR A 17 35.95 4.23 -38.60
CA THR A 17 35.18 5.00 -39.59
C THR A 17 34.16 5.88 -38.86
N SER A 18 34.35 7.19 -39.04
CA SER A 18 33.38 8.22 -38.69
C SER A 18 32.25 8.21 -39.72
N CYS A 19 31.01 8.26 -39.27
CA CYS A 19 29.89 8.69 -40.10
C CYS A 19 28.97 9.62 -39.30
N SER A 20 29.06 10.89 -39.70
CA SER A 20 28.05 11.95 -39.79
C SER A 20 26.95 12.05 -38.73
N GLU A 21 26.91 13.23 -38.13
CA GLU A 21 25.78 13.83 -37.45
C GLU A 21 24.49 13.70 -38.26
N ALA A 22 23.43 13.22 -37.60
CA ALA A 22 22.06 13.46 -38.00
C ALA A 22 21.44 14.36 -36.93
N GLN A 23 21.26 15.64 -37.28
CA GLN A 23 20.40 16.57 -36.54
C GLN A 23 18.99 15.96 -36.48
N SER A 24 18.50 15.70 -35.27
CA SER A 24 17.07 15.44 -35.07
C SER A 24 16.41 16.76 -34.71
N ASP A 25 15.63 17.26 -35.65
CA ASP A 25 14.76 18.41 -35.46
C ASP A 25 13.76 18.15 -34.32
N ASP A 26 13.65 19.17 -33.48
CA ASP A 26 12.83 19.30 -32.30
C ASP A 26 11.33 19.23 -32.67
N LYS A 27 10.73 18.03 -32.74
CA LYS A 27 9.26 17.85 -32.75
C LYS A 27 8.69 17.93 -31.33
N LYS A 28 8.75 19.12 -30.74
CA LYS A 28 7.90 19.47 -29.58
C LYS A 28 6.49 19.82 -30.03
N GLY A 29 5.47 19.28 -29.35
CA GLY A 29 4.33 20.12 -28.96
C GLY A 29 2.90 19.76 -29.37
N LYS A 30 2.57 18.60 -29.96
CA LYS A 30 1.16 18.23 -30.22
C LYS A 30 0.59 17.08 -29.37
N GLY A 31 1.43 16.18 -28.85
CA GLY A 31 0.99 15.05 -28.01
C GLY A 31 0.57 15.46 -26.59
N GLY A 32 1.42 16.22 -25.89
CA GLY A 32 1.17 16.60 -24.49
C GLY A 32 -0.10 17.43 -24.30
N LYS A 33 -0.30 18.47 -25.12
CA LYS A 33 -1.44 19.40 -24.98
C LYS A 33 -2.82 18.75 -25.16
N LYS A 34 -2.90 17.61 -25.87
CA LYS A 34 -4.16 16.84 -26.02
C LYS A 34 -4.40 15.91 -24.83
N LYS A 35 -3.33 15.27 -24.33
CA LYS A 35 -3.36 14.42 -23.14
C LYS A 35 -3.73 15.21 -21.89
N ASP A 36 -3.09 16.36 -21.67
CA ASP A 36 -3.35 17.24 -20.53
C ASP A 36 -4.82 17.73 -20.52
N LYS A 37 -5.37 18.06 -21.70
CA LYS A 37 -6.78 18.44 -21.83
C LYS A 37 -7.72 17.29 -21.49
N GLN A 38 -7.41 16.08 -21.93
CA GLN A 38 -8.23 14.90 -21.63
C GLN A 38 -8.20 14.57 -20.13
N GLU A 39 -7.02 14.55 -19.51
CA GLU A 39 -6.87 14.35 -18.06
C GLU A 39 -7.58 15.45 -17.26
N SER A 40 -7.55 16.71 -17.72
CA SER A 40 -8.27 17.80 -17.05
C SER A 40 -9.79 17.64 -17.12
N LEU A 41 -10.33 17.15 -18.24
CA LEU A 41 -11.76 16.89 -18.42
C LEU A 41 -12.21 15.69 -17.57
N GLU A 42 -11.44 14.61 -17.60
CA GLU A 42 -11.66 13.42 -16.77
C GLU A 42 -11.70 13.82 -15.28
N ASN A 43 -10.71 14.57 -14.81
CA ASN A 43 -10.68 15.04 -13.43
C ASN A 43 -11.84 15.97 -13.08
N THR A 44 -12.29 16.81 -14.01
CA THR A 44 -13.47 17.65 -13.80
C THR A 44 -14.74 16.79 -13.62
N LEU A 45 -14.86 15.72 -14.40
CA LEU A 45 -15.99 14.78 -14.30
C LEU A 45 -15.93 13.96 -13.02
N ILE A 46 -14.74 13.47 -12.64
CA ILE A 46 -14.53 12.74 -11.38
C ILE A 46 -14.87 13.63 -10.19
N ASP A 47 -14.34 14.86 -10.11
CA ASP A 47 -14.63 15.78 -9.01
C ASP A 47 -16.12 16.17 -8.96
N SER A 48 -16.76 16.33 -10.12
CA SER A 48 -18.21 16.57 -10.16
C SER A 48 -19.03 15.40 -9.62
N ALA A 49 -18.57 14.17 -9.83
CA ALA A 49 -19.23 12.95 -9.35
C ALA A 49 -18.90 12.64 -7.88
N ILE A 50 -17.65 12.84 -7.48
CA ILE A 50 -17.08 12.57 -6.16
C ILE A 50 -16.25 13.79 -5.75
N PRO A 51 -16.89 14.78 -5.11
CA PRO A 51 -16.21 16.04 -4.80
C PRO A 51 -14.96 15.85 -3.92
N GLY A 52 -13.83 16.37 -4.38
CA GLY A 52 -12.54 16.26 -3.73
C GLY A 52 -11.69 15.08 -4.23
N LEU A 53 -12.23 14.17 -5.05
CA LEU A 53 -11.47 13.09 -5.68
C LEU A 53 -10.88 13.54 -7.01
N ARG A 54 -9.58 13.29 -7.19
CA ARG A 54 -8.85 13.62 -8.42
C ARG A 54 -7.91 12.50 -8.78
N ARG A 55 -7.98 12.01 -10.01
CA ARG A 55 -7.00 11.04 -10.52
C ARG A 55 -5.70 11.78 -10.85
N VAL A 56 -4.61 11.35 -10.24
CA VAL A 56 -3.29 11.99 -10.36
C VAL A 56 -2.30 11.15 -11.16
N GLY A 57 -2.59 9.88 -11.39
CA GLY A 57 -1.84 9.05 -12.30
C GLY A 57 -2.17 7.57 -12.18
N SER A 58 -1.19 6.74 -12.53
CA SER A 58 -1.31 5.29 -12.50
C SER A 58 0.05 4.59 -12.40
N LEU A 59 0.04 3.39 -11.83
CA LEU A 59 1.17 2.48 -11.76
C LEU A 59 1.61 1.95 -13.13
N ASN A 60 0.76 2.04 -14.17
CA ASN A 60 1.06 1.60 -15.55
C ASN A 60 1.64 0.17 -15.64
N GLY A 61 1.17 -0.75 -14.80
CA GLY A 61 1.68 -2.13 -14.71
C GLY A 61 3.05 -2.28 -14.04
N GLY A 62 3.61 -1.22 -13.45
CA GLY A 62 4.88 -1.27 -12.71
C GLY A 62 4.81 -2.05 -11.39
N VAL A 63 3.59 -2.20 -10.86
CA VAL A 63 3.25 -2.97 -9.66
C VAL A 63 2.01 -3.81 -10.02
N PRO A 64 2.07 -5.15 -9.91
CA PRO A 64 0.88 -5.98 -10.05
C PRO A 64 0.02 -5.84 -8.79
N GLU A 65 -1.27 -5.51 -8.94
CA GLU A 65 -2.29 -5.52 -7.87
C GLU A 65 -1.80 -4.86 -6.56
N SER A 66 -1.74 -3.52 -6.55
CA SER A 66 -1.26 -2.76 -5.38
C SER A 66 -2.27 -2.81 -4.22
N SER A 67 -1.89 -3.43 -3.10
CA SER A 67 -2.79 -3.60 -1.94
C SER A 67 -2.55 -2.61 -0.79
N GLY A 68 -1.35 -2.01 -0.66
CA GLY A 68 -1.00 -1.16 0.49
C GLY A 68 -0.20 0.08 0.14
N LEU A 69 -0.33 1.16 0.91
CA LEU A 69 0.48 2.37 0.78
C LEU A 69 1.10 2.79 2.12
N ALA A 70 2.35 3.23 2.08
CA ALA A 70 2.99 3.96 3.17
C ALA A 70 3.84 5.09 2.60
N ARG A 71 4.08 6.15 3.37
CA ARG A 71 4.99 7.21 2.94
C ARG A 71 6.40 6.67 2.81
N ALA A 72 7.12 7.09 1.78
CA ALA A 72 8.55 6.87 1.69
C ALA A 72 9.31 8.05 2.30
N GLU A 73 10.62 7.91 2.39
CA GLU A 73 11.53 8.87 3.03
C GLU A 73 11.56 10.24 2.34
N THR A 74 11.24 10.29 1.05
CA THR A 74 11.16 11.53 0.27
C THR A 74 9.70 12.01 0.19
N ALA A 75 9.45 13.27 0.49
CA ALA A 75 8.12 13.86 0.35
C ALA A 75 7.58 13.67 -1.08
N GLY A 76 6.30 13.31 -1.20
CA GLY A 76 5.68 12.98 -2.50
C GLY A 76 6.12 11.63 -3.07
N THR A 77 6.70 10.74 -2.26
CA THR A 77 6.96 9.35 -2.64
C THR A 77 6.34 8.38 -1.65
N PHE A 78 5.96 7.21 -2.15
CA PHE A 78 5.27 6.18 -1.40
C PHE A 78 5.91 4.81 -1.62
N TYR A 79 5.77 3.93 -0.65
CA TYR A 79 5.97 2.50 -0.81
C TYR A 79 4.63 1.81 -1.00
N THR A 80 4.60 0.81 -1.89
CA THR A 80 3.52 -0.18 -2.04
C THR A 80 4.12 -1.57 -2.14
N HIS A 81 3.29 -2.59 -1.97
CA HIS A 81 3.58 -3.97 -2.39
C HIS A 81 2.51 -4.45 -3.37
N ALA A 82 2.77 -5.63 -3.93
CA ALA A 82 1.80 -6.40 -4.70
C ALA A 82 1.02 -7.34 -3.77
N ASP A 83 -0.16 -7.77 -4.23
CA ASP A 83 -1.02 -8.74 -3.54
C ASP A 83 -0.39 -10.14 -3.45
N ALA A 84 -1.08 -11.07 -2.79
CA ALA A 84 -0.69 -12.45 -2.55
C ALA A 84 -0.18 -13.19 -3.79
N GLY A 85 0.83 -14.06 -3.58
CA GLY A 85 1.41 -14.87 -4.65
C GLY A 85 2.41 -14.14 -5.55
N ASN A 86 2.58 -12.83 -5.37
CA ASN A 86 3.63 -12.05 -6.04
C ASN A 86 4.97 -12.11 -5.27
N GLU A 87 6.04 -11.65 -5.92
CA GLU A 87 7.36 -11.52 -5.29
C GLU A 87 7.31 -10.58 -4.07
N PRO A 88 8.12 -10.84 -3.01
CA PRO A 88 8.15 -10.07 -1.77
C PRO A 88 8.89 -8.73 -1.97
N VAL A 89 8.35 -7.85 -2.81
CA VAL A 89 8.99 -6.61 -3.24
C VAL A 89 8.25 -5.40 -2.70
N LEU A 90 9.00 -4.46 -2.12
CA LEU A 90 8.54 -3.09 -1.93
C LEU A 90 8.86 -2.26 -3.16
N TYR A 91 7.84 -1.60 -3.69
CA TYR A 91 7.93 -0.72 -4.84
C TYR A 91 7.86 0.72 -4.33
N LYS A 92 8.84 1.54 -4.69
CA LYS A 92 8.82 2.98 -4.43
C LYS A 92 8.22 3.69 -5.64
N ILE A 93 7.21 4.52 -5.42
CA ILE A 93 6.51 5.29 -6.46
C ILE A 93 6.48 6.79 -6.12
N ASP A 94 6.33 7.66 -7.11
CA ASP A 94 5.94 9.07 -6.87
C ASP A 94 4.42 9.26 -6.82
N MET A 95 3.96 10.49 -6.56
CA MET A 95 2.53 10.85 -6.48
C MET A 95 1.72 10.55 -7.75
N THR A 96 2.36 10.37 -8.90
CA THR A 96 1.69 10.01 -10.16
C THR A 96 1.62 8.50 -10.38
N GLY A 97 2.17 7.70 -9.45
CA GLY A 97 2.29 6.25 -9.59
C GLY A 97 3.50 5.80 -10.40
N ARG A 98 4.39 6.72 -10.81
CA ARG A 98 5.59 6.33 -11.55
C ARG A 98 6.55 5.57 -10.63
N LEU A 99 6.95 4.38 -11.07
CA LEU A 99 7.92 3.55 -10.37
C LEU A 99 9.30 4.23 -10.32
N LEU A 100 9.83 4.37 -9.11
CA LEU A 100 11.14 4.95 -8.80
C LEU A 100 12.17 3.90 -8.42
N GLY A 101 11.75 2.77 -7.86
CA GLY A 101 12.65 1.71 -7.42
C GLY A 101 11.93 0.49 -6.88
N LYS A 102 12.68 -0.61 -6.72
CA LYS A 102 12.21 -1.87 -6.16
C LYS A 102 13.20 -2.37 -5.11
N SER A 103 12.70 -2.97 -4.04
CA SER A 103 13.49 -3.59 -2.99
C SER A 103 12.91 -4.96 -2.65
N THR A 104 13.59 -6.02 -3.06
CA THR A 104 13.22 -7.39 -2.68
C THR A 104 13.55 -7.62 -1.22
N LEU A 105 12.57 -8.07 -0.44
CA LEU A 105 12.72 -8.38 0.96
C LEU A 105 13.05 -9.86 1.16
N PRO A 106 13.84 -10.23 2.19
CA PRO A 106 14.20 -11.63 2.49
C PRO A 106 13.06 -12.35 3.23
N PHE A 107 11.83 -12.15 2.77
CA PHE A 107 10.60 -12.73 3.32
C PHE A 107 9.82 -13.43 2.21
N THR A 108 8.70 -14.03 2.55
CA THR A 108 7.76 -14.58 1.57
C THR A 108 6.49 -13.76 1.64
N ASN A 109 5.94 -13.41 0.49
CA ASN A 109 4.58 -12.89 0.40
C ASN A 109 3.62 -14.08 0.42
N MET A 110 3.10 -14.42 1.61
CA MET A 110 2.05 -15.43 1.71
C MET A 110 0.68 -14.82 1.42
N ASP A 111 0.36 -13.71 2.08
CA ASP A 111 -0.88 -12.94 1.90
C ASP A 111 -0.67 -11.52 2.45
N TRP A 112 0.19 -10.72 1.79
CA TRP A 112 0.48 -9.33 2.18
C TRP A 112 -0.66 -8.41 1.76
N GLU A 113 -1.30 -7.77 2.74
CA GLU A 113 -2.49 -6.97 2.50
C GLU A 113 -2.27 -5.47 2.76
N SER A 114 -1.37 -5.12 3.69
CA SER A 114 -1.30 -3.75 4.19
C SER A 114 0.09 -3.30 4.59
N LEU A 115 0.31 -1.99 4.51
CA LEU A 115 1.47 -1.29 5.06
C LEU A 115 1.03 -0.31 6.15
N ALA A 116 1.67 -0.40 7.31
CA ALA A 116 1.65 0.66 8.31
C ALA A 116 3.04 1.27 8.47
N GLN A 117 3.12 2.48 9.02
CA GLN A 117 4.39 3.18 9.24
C GLN A 117 4.40 3.90 10.59
N ASP A 118 5.51 3.79 11.33
CA ASP A 118 5.72 4.60 12.53
C ASP A 118 6.38 5.97 12.26
N ASP A 119 6.46 6.79 13.30
CA ASP A 119 7.07 8.12 13.22
C ASP A 119 8.59 8.11 12.92
N LYS A 120 9.24 6.94 12.99
CA LYS A 120 10.67 6.76 12.70
C LYS A 120 10.91 6.22 11.29
N GLY A 121 9.85 6.06 10.49
CA GLY A 121 9.93 5.51 9.14
C GLY A 121 10.11 3.98 9.08
N ASN A 122 9.92 3.28 10.19
CA ASN A 122 9.79 1.82 10.13
C ASN A 122 8.47 1.47 9.45
N LEU A 123 8.54 0.56 8.49
CA LEU A 123 7.40 0.00 7.80
C LEU A 123 7.01 -1.33 8.45
N PHE A 124 5.71 -1.59 8.45
CA PHE A 124 5.09 -2.80 8.95
C PHE A 124 4.29 -3.41 7.81
N VAL A 125 4.84 -4.46 7.19
CA VAL A 125 4.17 -5.22 6.13
C VAL A 125 3.34 -6.31 6.78
N VAL A 126 2.02 -6.24 6.62
CA VAL A 126 1.09 -7.14 7.28
C VAL A 126 0.79 -8.33 6.36
N ASP A 127 1.34 -9.48 6.72
CA ASP A 127 1.09 -10.77 6.08
C ASP A 127 0.02 -11.53 6.89
N ALA A 128 -1.23 -11.11 6.67
CA ALA A 128 -2.37 -11.55 7.46
C ALA A 128 -3.69 -11.69 6.70
N GLY A 129 -3.64 -11.61 5.37
CA GLY A 129 -4.72 -12.09 4.52
C GLY A 129 -5.07 -13.53 4.88
N ASN A 130 -6.37 -13.79 4.97
CA ASN A 130 -6.92 -15.01 5.54
C ASN A 130 -8.39 -15.19 5.13
N ASN A 131 -8.68 -15.09 3.83
CA ASN A 131 -9.98 -15.30 3.19
C ASN A 131 -10.78 -16.48 3.79
N ASN A 132 -10.13 -17.61 4.01
CA ASN A 132 -10.75 -18.82 4.55
C ASN A 132 -10.82 -18.89 6.08
N ASN A 133 -10.18 -17.94 6.78
CA ASN A 133 -10.07 -17.84 8.24
C ASN A 133 -9.38 -19.07 8.87
N THR A 134 -8.49 -19.73 8.12
CA THR A 134 -7.80 -20.97 8.48
C THR A 134 -6.35 -20.77 8.89
N ARG A 135 -5.73 -19.63 8.54
CA ARG A 135 -4.31 -19.38 8.83
C ARG A 135 -4.03 -19.27 10.33
N ARG A 136 -2.90 -19.82 10.75
CA ARG A 136 -2.40 -19.85 12.15
C ARG A 136 -1.03 -19.19 12.30
N ASP A 137 -0.51 -18.66 11.20
CA ASP A 137 0.86 -18.24 11.02
C ASP A 137 0.93 -16.76 10.60
N LEU A 138 -0.07 -15.98 11.04
CA LEU A 138 -0.18 -14.54 10.76
C LEU A 138 1.00 -13.78 11.35
N ARG A 139 1.48 -12.77 10.63
CA ARG A 139 2.66 -12.03 11.02
C ARG A 139 2.68 -10.62 10.46
N VAL A 140 3.50 -9.79 11.07
CA VAL A 140 3.87 -8.47 10.57
C VAL A 140 5.38 -8.44 10.42
N TYR A 141 5.87 -8.10 9.24
CA TYR A 141 7.29 -7.84 9.01
C TYR A 141 7.59 -6.37 9.33
N ARG A 142 8.46 -6.13 10.30
CA ARG A 142 8.97 -4.78 10.59
C ARG A 142 10.26 -4.59 9.80
N LEU A 143 10.37 -3.51 9.05
CA LEU A 143 11.61 -3.12 8.40
C LEU A 143 11.84 -1.62 8.41
N ASN A 144 13.08 -1.20 8.18
CA ASN A 144 13.40 0.20 7.91
C ASN A 144 14.22 0.31 6.61
N PRO A 145 13.70 0.94 5.55
CA PRO A 145 14.45 1.10 4.30
C PRO A 145 15.78 1.84 4.44
N GLY A 146 15.92 2.74 5.42
CA GLY A 146 17.12 3.51 5.68
C GLY A 146 18.20 2.78 6.48
N THR A 147 17.81 1.93 7.44
CA THR A 147 18.77 1.18 8.29
C THR A 147 18.91 -0.29 7.93
N GLN A 148 18.01 -0.81 7.09
CA GLN A 148 17.89 -2.23 6.74
C GLN A 148 17.67 -3.16 7.95
N GLU A 149 17.22 -2.61 9.09
CA GLU A 149 16.75 -3.43 10.21
C GLU A 149 15.53 -4.24 9.77
N LEU A 150 15.50 -5.51 10.16
CA LEU A 150 14.45 -6.45 9.83
C LEU A 150 13.99 -7.19 11.09
N GLY A 151 12.69 -7.42 11.19
CA GLY A 151 12.10 -8.14 12.31
C GLY A 151 10.72 -8.70 11.98
N LYS A 152 10.23 -9.58 12.85
CA LYS A 152 8.91 -10.20 12.72
C LYS A 152 8.13 -10.09 14.01
N ILE A 153 6.84 -9.82 13.88
CA ILE A 153 5.85 -9.91 14.94
C ILE A 153 4.88 -11.00 14.53
N ASN A 154 4.97 -12.18 15.14
CA ASN A 154 4.00 -13.24 14.91
C ASN A 154 2.78 -12.97 15.79
N PHE A 155 1.58 -13.19 15.28
CA PHE A 155 0.40 -12.98 16.12
C PHE A 155 -0.73 -13.98 15.87
N SER A 156 -1.60 -14.08 16.86
CA SER A 156 -2.89 -14.76 16.79
C SER A 156 -3.96 -13.86 17.39
N TYR A 157 -5.20 -13.99 16.95
CA TYR A 157 -6.30 -13.22 17.53
C TYR A 157 -6.70 -13.73 18.91
N SER A 158 -7.01 -12.80 19.81
CA SER A 158 -7.38 -13.11 21.19
C SER A 158 -8.62 -14.00 21.31
N ASP A 159 -9.57 -13.90 20.38
CA ASP A 159 -10.88 -14.55 20.36
C ASP A 159 -11.06 -15.58 19.23
N GLN A 160 -10.04 -15.91 18.43
CA GLN A 160 -10.13 -16.98 17.43
C GLN A 160 -9.81 -18.34 18.05
N THR A 161 -10.86 -19.14 18.31
CA THR A 161 -10.71 -20.48 18.91
C THR A 161 -10.79 -21.62 17.90
N ALA A 162 -11.23 -21.35 16.66
CA ALA A 162 -11.40 -22.33 15.59
C ALA A 162 -10.83 -21.83 14.26
N PHE A 163 -10.36 -22.77 13.43
CA PHE A 163 -9.66 -22.53 12.16
C PHE A 163 -10.17 -23.51 11.08
N PRO A 164 -11.21 -23.17 10.32
CA PRO A 164 -11.96 -21.92 10.39
C PRO A 164 -13.02 -21.94 11.49
N PRO A 165 -13.49 -20.78 11.99
CA PRO A 165 -14.71 -20.72 12.77
C PRO A 165 -15.93 -21.06 11.90
N SER A 166 -17.11 -21.16 12.52
CA SER A 166 -18.36 -21.31 11.78
C SER A 166 -18.53 -20.18 10.76
N LYS A 167 -19.24 -20.43 9.65
CA LYS A 167 -19.37 -19.45 8.54
C LYS A 167 -19.79 -18.05 9.03
N LYS A 168 -20.76 -17.96 9.95
CA LYS A 168 -21.25 -16.69 10.51
C LYS A 168 -20.23 -15.94 11.38
N GLN A 169 -19.17 -16.61 11.82
CA GLN A 169 -18.14 -16.08 12.73
C GLN A 169 -16.80 -15.82 12.02
N ARG A 170 -16.74 -15.94 10.69
CA ARG A 170 -15.51 -15.70 9.90
C ARG A 170 -15.22 -14.21 9.79
N ASN A 171 -14.55 -13.67 10.79
CA ASN A 171 -14.13 -12.27 10.85
C ASN A 171 -12.72 -12.19 11.49
N PHE A 172 -11.77 -12.83 10.81
CA PHE A 172 -10.34 -12.97 11.17
C PHE A 172 -9.43 -12.85 9.94
N ASP A 173 -9.90 -12.12 8.94
CA ASP A 173 -9.22 -11.81 7.70
C ASP A 173 -8.69 -10.37 7.77
N CYS A 174 -7.40 -10.16 8.02
CA CYS A 174 -6.86 -8.81 8.28
C CYS A 174 -6.29 -8.23 7.01
N GLU A 175 -6.91 -7.14 6.58
CA GLU A 175 -6.76 -6.60 5.23
C GLU A 175 -6.35 -5.13 5.27
N ALA A 176 -6.44 -4.50 6.45
CA ALA A 176 -5.93 -3.16 6.65
C ALA A 176 -5.28 -3.00 8.02
N SER A 177 -4.32 -2.07 8.10
CA SER A 177 -3.61 -1.78 9.33
C SER A 177 -3.16 -0.33 9.38
N LEU A 178 -2.97 0.17 10.60
CA LEU A 178 -2.27 1.44 10.84
C LEU A 178 -1.39 1.31 12.08
N TRP A 179 -0.40 2.20 12.20
CA TRP A 179 0.39 2.33 13.41
C TRP A 179 0.02 3.62 14.14
N HIS A 180 -0.10 3.57 15.46
CA HIS A 180 -0.25 4.75 16.30
C HIS A 180 0.30 4.50 17.71
N ALA A 181 1.13 5.42 18.20
CA ALA A 181 1.62 5.44 19.59
C ALA A 181 2.21 4.09 20.07
N GLY A 182 3.09 3.47 19.27
CA GLY A 182 3.80 2.24 19.62
C GLY A 182 2.99 0.95 19.41
N LYS A 183 1.81 1.05 18.78
CA LYS A 183 0.93 -0.09 18.51
C LYS A 183 0.53 -0.15 17.06
N LEU A 184 0.34 -1.37 16.60
CA LEU A 184 -0.36 -1.68 15.36
C LEU A 184 -1.82 -1.93 15.67
N TYR A 185 -2.69 -1.38 14.81
CA TYR A 185 -4.12 -1.61 14.81
C TYR A 185 -4.49 -2.35 13.54
N LEU A 186 -5.18 -3.47 13.67
CA LEU A 186 -5.52 -4.38 12.58
C LEU A 186 -7.03 -4.36 12.37
N PHE A 187 -7.46 -4.24 11.12
CA PHE A 187 -8.86 -4.16 10.73
C PHE A 187 -9.19 -5.34 9.83
N THR A 188 -10.28 -6.05 10.16
CA THR A 188 -10.65 -7.26 9.44
C THR A 188 -11.76 -7.05 8.41
N LYS A 189 -11.72 -7.83 7.32
CA LYS A 189 -12.88 -8.12 6.46
C LYS A 189 -13.77 -9.18 7.13
N ASP A 190 -15.07 -8.91 7.17
CA ASP A 190 -16.07 -9.83 7.71
C ASP A 190 -16.58 -10.79 6.64
N ARG A 191 -15.83 -11.87 6.44
CA ARG A 191 -16.18 -12.97 5.52
C ARG A 191 -17.41 -13.78 5.96
N GLY A 192 -18.01 -13.45 7.11
CA GLY A 192 -19.18 -14.10 7.67
C GLY A 192 -20.45 -13.26 7.50
N ALA A 193 -20.67 -12.34 8.44
CA ALA A 193 -21.90 -11.53 8.49
C ALA A 193 -21.85 -10.30 7.58
N ARG A 194 -20.66 -9.92 7.08
CA ARG A 194 -20.42 -8.76 6.20
C ARG A 194 -21.01 -7.46 6.73
N SER A 195 -20.84 -7.21 8.03
CA SER A 195 -21.48 -6.07 8.70
C SER A 195 -20.57 -5.31 9.66
N THR A 196 -19.41 -5.88 10.01
CA THR A 196 -18.53 -5.30 11.01
C THR A 196 -17.06 -5.53 10.68
N SER A 197 -16.20 -4.54 10.87
CA SER A 197 -14.76 -4.81 10.98
C SER A 197 -14.37 -4.89 12.45
N LYS A 198 -13.68 -5.97 12.83
CA LYS A 198 -13.08 -6.04 14.16
C LYS A 198 -11.78 -5.26 14.14
N VAL A 199 -11.55 -4.50 15.21
CA VAL A 199 -10.31 -3.77 15.43
C VAL A 199 -9.52 -4.47 16.50
N TYR A 200 -8.34 -4.96 16.15
CA TYR A 200 -7.40 -5.54 17.10
C TYR A 200 -6.20 -4.63 17.31
N SER A 201 -5.47 -4.82 18.41
CA SER A 201 -4.17 -4.18 18.61
C SER A 201 -3.10 -5.14 19.10
N LEU A 202 -1.85 -4.81 18.75
CA LEU A 202 -0.63 -5.44 19.27
C LEU A 202 0.50 -4.40 19.34
N ASN A 203 1.50 -4.63 20.19
CA ASN A 203 2.64 -3.70 20.31
C ASN A 203 3.56 -3.84 19.09
N ASP A 204 4.26 -2.78 18.71
CA ASP A 204 5.20 -2.80 17.57
C ASP A 204 6.53 -3.56 17.82
N GLN A 205 6.63 -4.23 18.98
CA GLN A 205 7.79 -4.99 19.40
C GLN A 205 7.83 -6.38 18.76
N LEU A 206 9.04 -6.83 18.42
CA LEU A 206 9.27 -8.14 17.81
C LEU A 206 8.86 -9.29 18.74
N GLY A 207 8.58 -10.45 18.16
CA GLY A 207 8.23 -11.67 18.88
C GLY A 207 6.80 -12.12 18.66
N THR A 208 6.31 -13.02 19.53
CA THR A 208 4.97 -13.60 19.41
C THR A 208 4.00 -12.89 20.35
N GLN A 209 2.87 -12.43 19.81
CA GLN A 209 1.87 -11.69 20.55
C GLN A 209 0.46 -12.25 20.32
N LYS A 210 -0.45 -11.92 21.23
CA LYS A 210 -1.89 -12.15 21.04
C LYS A 210 -2.56 -10.81 20.76
N ALA A 211 -3.11 -10.63 19.56
CA ALA A 211 -3.77 -9.40 19.15
C ALA A 211 -5.09 -9.24 19.95
N GLN A 212 -5.20 -8.15 20.70
CA GLN A 212 -6.32 -7.90 21.61
C GLN A 212 -7.47 -7.24 20.86
N LEU A 213 -8.67 -7.81 20.93
CA LEU A 213 -9.87 -7.21 20.36
C LEU A 213 -10.22 -5.94 21.14
N LEU A 214 -10.25 -4.80 20.45
CA LEU A 214 -10.57 -3.50 21.04
C LEU A 214 -12.03 -3.13 20.84
N THR A 215 -12.51 -3.22 19.59
CA THR A 215 -13.87 -2.81 19.23
C THR A 215 -14.33 -3.48 17.93
N ARG A 216 -15.58 -3.23 17.54
CA ARG A 216 -16.17 -3.59 16.26
C ARG A 216 -16.75 -2.33 15.63
N LEU A 217 -16.31 -2.01 14.43
CA LEU A 217 -16.85 -0.90 13.64
C LEU A 217 -18.01 -1.42 12.80
N THR A 218 -19.18 -0.78 12.88
CA THR A 218 -20.32 -1.11 12.01
C THR A 218 -20.10 -0.47 10.65
N ILE A 219 -19.50 -1.25 9.75
CA ILE A 219 -19.25 -0.86 8.37
C ILE A 219 -19.78 -1.96 7.46
N ALA A 220 -20.64 -1.56 6.53
CA ALA A 220 -21.30 -2.49 5.62
C ALA A 220 -20.41 -2.92 4.44
N GLY A 221 -19.20 -2.38 4.35
CA GLY A 221 -18.19 -2.71 3.32
C GLY A 221 -17.09 -3.62 3.88
N GLU A 222 -16.39 -4.29 2.98
CA GLU A 222 -15.16 -5.03 3.29
C GLU A 222 -13.99 -4.04 3.32
N VAL A 223 -13.25 -3.99 4.44
CA VAL A 223 -12.12 -3.06 4.62
C VAL A 223 -10.93 -3.50 3.80
N THR A 224 -10.32 -2.59 3.07
CA THR A 224 -9.15 -2.84 2.20
C THR A 224 -7.93 -2.01 2.56
N GLY A 225 -8.13 -0.84 3.20
CA GLY A 225 -7.05 0.06 3.56
C GLY A 225 -7.34 0.82 4.85
N ALA A 226 -6.29 1.27 5.52
CA ALA A 226 -6.42 2.12 6.70
C ALA A 226 -5.22 3.07 6.83
N ASP A 227 -5.46 4.29 7.29
CA ASP A 227 -4.40 5.17 7.78
C ASP A 227 -4.94 6.17 8.81
N ILE A 228 -4.03 6.86 9.50
CA ILE A 228 -4.31 7.86 10.52
C ILE A 228 -3.65 9.20 10.18
N SER A 229 -4.36 10.31 10.43
CA SER A 229 -3.79 11.65 10.30
C SER A 229 -2.65 11.87 11.29
N SER A 230 -1.72 12.77 10.96
CA SER A 230 -0.54 13.06 11.79
C SER A 230 -0.85 13.62 13.17
N ASP A 231 -2.02 14.23 13.36
CA ASP A 231 -2.52 14.70 14.66
C ASP A 231 -3.27 13.62 15.47
N GLY A 232 -3.44 12.42 14.90
CA GLY A 232 -4.10 11.28 15.53
C GLY A 232 -5.62 11.41 15.66
N ARG A 233 -6.25 12.41 15.02
CA ARG A 233 -7.67 12.73 15.20
C ARG A 233 -8.59 12.13 14.15
N ARG A 234 -8.02 11.66 13.05
CA ARG A 234 -8.77 11.10 11.92
C ARG A 234 -8.22 9.74 11.55
N ILE A 235 -9.11 8.79 11.40
CA ILE A 235 -8.82 7.48 10.84
C ILE A 235 -9.64 7.37 9.57
N VAL A 236 -9.00 6.95 8.50
CA VAL A 236 -9.68 6.57 7.27
C VAL A 236 -9.58 5.08 7.13
N LEU A 237 -10.72 4.44 6.81
CA LEU A 237 -10.76 3.09 6.29
C LEU A 237 -11.27 3.14 4.86
N LEU A 238 -10.64 2.39 3.96
CA LEU A 238 -11.20 2.10 2.65
C LEU A 238 -12.02 0.82 2.70
N GLY A 239 -13.04 0.77 1.89
CA GLY A 239 -13.53 -0.47 1.30
C GLY A 239 -13.67 -0.29 -0.21
N GLN A 240 -14.11 -1.30 -0.94
CA GLN A 240 -14.30 -1.18 -2.39
C GLN A 240 -15.22 -0.01 -2.73
N GLU A 241 -14.67 0.99 -3.43
CA GLU A 241 -15.37 2.22 -3.82
C GLU A 241 -16.01 3.00 -2.66
N GLU A 242 -15.46 2.87 -1.46
CA GLU A 242 -16.02 3.44 -0.23
C GLU A 242 -14.90 3.95 0.68
N LEU A 243 -15.14 5.09 1.31
CA LEU A 243 -14.27 5.65 2.33
C LEU A 243 -15.07 5.90 3.61
N PHE A 244 -14.57 5.39 4.72
CA PHE A 244 -15.14 5.58 6.05
C PHE A 244 -14.21 6.47 6.85
N LEU A 245 -14.67 7.69 7.16
CA LEU A 245 -13.94 8.65 7.96
C LEU A 245 -14.43 8.60 9.41
N LEU A 246 -13.52 8.33 10.34
CA LEU A 246 -13.77 8.38 11.77
C LEU A 246 -12.99 9.57 12.35
N GLU A 247 -13.67 10.49 13.04
CA GLU A 247 -13.05 11.71 13.59
C GLU A 247 -13.35 11.86 15.08
N GLY A 248 -12.36 12.33 15.83
CA GLY A 248 -12.51 12.62 17.25
C GLY A 248 -11.41 13.54 17.79
N GLY A 249 -11.56 14.00 19.03
CA GLY A 249 -10.53 14.85 19.68
C GLY A 249 -9.22 14.12 20.01
N SER A 250 -9.21 12.79 19.96
CA SER A 250 -8.07 11.89 20.10
C SER A 250 -8.27 10.64 19.24
N PHE A 251 -7.25 9.80 19.15
CA PHE A 251 -7.32 8.52 18.45
C PHE A 251 -8.40 7.59 19.04
N GLU A 252 -8.49 7.50 20.36
CA GLU A 252 -9.49 6.67 21.04
C GLU A 252 -10.91 7.21 20.83
N ALA A 253 -11.06 8.54 20.73
CA ALA A 253 -12.33 9.16 20.40
C ALA A 253 -12.71 8.88 18.94
N ALA A 254 -11.76 8.96 18.01
CA ALA A 254 -11.97 8.63 16.60
C ALA A 254 -12.40 7.16 16.43
N LEU A 255 -11.70 6.21 17.05
CA LEU A 255 -12.08 4.78 17.00
C LEU A 255 -13.49 4.46 17.54
N LYS A 256 -14.05 5.33 18.38
CA LYS A 256 -15.41 5.20 18.93
C LYS A 256 -16.45 6.01 18.16
N ALA A 257 -16.02 6.87 17.25
CA ALA A 257 -16.92 7.69 16.46
C ALA A 257 -17.73 6.83 15.48
N THR A 258 -18.93 7.29 15.15
CA THR A 258 -19.71 6.71 14.05
C THR A 258 -19.00 7.04 12.74
N PRO A 259 -18.62 6.05 11.91
CA PRO A 259 -17.93 6.33 10.66
C PRO A 259 -18.82 7.13 9.70
N ARG A 260 -18.31 8.25 9.18
CA ARG A 260 -18.91 8.95 8.07
C ARG A 260 -18.55 8.21 6.79
N ARG A 261 -19.56 7.59 6.17
CA ARG A 261 -19.42 6.91 4.89
C ARG A 261 -19.42 7.93 3.75
N ILE A 262 -18.47 7.79 2.84
CA ILE A 262 -18.28 8.60 1.64
C ILE A 262 -18.17 7.63 0.47
N SER A 263 -19.05 7.79 -0.53
CA SER A 263 -18.98 6.97 -1.73
C SER A 263 -17.84 7.43 -2.64
N LEU A 264 -17.05 6.47 -3.10
CA LEU A 264 -16.03 6.63 -4.15
C LEU A 264 -16.46 5.89 -5.43
N LYS A 265 -17.76 5.68 -5.64
CA LYS A 265 -18.29 4.87 -6.74
C LYS A 265 -17.71 5.25 -8.12
N GLY A 266 -17.11 4.29 -8.80
CA GLY A 266 -16.40 4.49 -10.07
C GLY A 266 -14.89 4.67 -9.93
N SER A 267 -14.33 4.70 -8.71
CA SER A 267 -12.88 4.75 -8.51
C SER A 267 -12.17 3.43 -8.83
N GLY A 268 -12.90 2.32 -8.89
CA GLY A 268 -12.34 0.96 -8.96
C GLY A 268 -12.10 0.35 -7.59
N GLN A 269 -11.38 -0.77 -7.54
CA GLN A 269 -11.07 -1.49 -6.31
C GLN A 269 -9.98 -0.76 -5.51
N THR A 270 -10.41 0.16 -4.64
CA THR A 270 -9.55 0.95 -3.76
C THR A 270 -8.96 0.10 -2.65
N GLU A 271 -7.63 0.09 -2.53
CA GLU A 271 -6.88 -0.77 -1.61
C GLU A 271 -6.00 0.05 -0.66
N GLY A 272 -4.91 0.64 -1.16
CA GLY A 272 -3.98 1.42 -0.36
C GLY A 272 -4.48 2.84 -0.09
N VAL A 273 -4.26 3.35 1.13
CA VAL A 273 -4.51 4.76 1.49
C VAL A 273 -3.39 5.30 2.37
N VAL A 274 -3.05 6.57 2.20
CA VAL A 274 -2.12 7.26 3.10
C VAL A 274 -2.46 8.75 3.22
N PHE A 275 -2.40 9.29 4.43
CA PHE A 275 -2.51 10.72 4.69
C PHE A 275 -1.26 11.46 4.22
N HIS A 276 -1.47 12.63 3.63
CA HIS A 276 -0.40 13.59 3.43
C HIS A 276 0.19 14.01 4.79
N LYS A 277 1.53 14.02 4.91
CA LYS A 277 2.23 14.21 6.19
C LYS A 277 1.83 15.52 6.89
N GLU A 278 1.67 16.59 6.12
CA GLU A 278 1.45 17.95 6.62
C GLU A 278 0.02 18.44 6.44
N ASN A 279 -0.80 17.74 5.65
CA ASN A 279 -2.16 18.17 5.34
C ASN A 279 -3.13 17.06 5.77
N PRO A 280 -3.75 17.17 6.96
CA PRO A 280 -4.63 16.13 7.49
C PRO A 280 -5.97 16.04 6.72
N ASN A 281 -6.19 16.87 5.70
CA ASN A 281 -7.32 16.76 4.79
C ASN A 281 -6.96 16.04 3.49
N LEU A 282 -5.69 15.84 3.16
CA LEU A 282 -5.30 15.26 1.87
C LEU A 282 -4.89 13.79 2.04
N LEU A 283 -5.45 12.94 1.20
CA LEU A 283 -5.15 11.51 1.10
C LEU A 283 -4.59 11.18 -0.27
N PHE A 284 -3.76 10.15 -0.34
CA PHE A 284 -3.45 9.43 -1.56
C PHE A 284 -4.06 8.03 -1.48
N ILE A 285 -4.68 7.57 -2.56
CA ILE A 285 -5.37 6.28 -2.66
C ILE A 285 -4.83 5.54 -3.88
N SER A 286 -4.51 4.25 -3.73
CA SER A 286 -4.23 3.34 -4.85
C SER A 286 -5.39 2.36 -5.06
N THR A 287 -5.44 1.79 -6.27
CA THR A 287 -6.38 0.71 -6.61
C THR A 287 -5.65 -0.50 -7.17
N GLU A 288 -6.28 -1.68 -7.15
CA GLU A 288 -5.71 -2.89 -7.77
C GLU A 288 -5.46 -2.71 -9.28
N GLU A 289 -6.34 -1.97 -9.97
CA GLU A 289 -6.17 -1.63 -11.37
C GLU A 289 -5.01 -0.64 -11.61
N GLY A 290 -4.39 -0.16 -10.53
CA GLY A 290 -3.21 0.68 -10.52
C GLY A 290 -3.53 2.16 -10.75
N ASN A 291 -4.74 2.63 -10.48
CA ASN A 291 -5.01 4.07 -10.47
C ASN A 291 -4.46 4.70 -9.19
N ILE A 292 -4.01 5.96 -9.27
CA ILE A 292 -3.63 6.77 -8.11
C ILE A 292 -4.53 7.99 -8.05
N TYR A 293 -5.15 8.20 -6.90
CA TYR A 293 -6.02 9.33 -6.63
C TYR A 293 -5.48 10.18 -5.49
N GLU A 294 -5.70 11.47 -5.58
CA GLU A 294 -5.76 12.36 -4.43
C GLU A 294 -7.21 12.50 -3.99
N TYR A 295 -7.44 12.51 -2.68
CA TYR A 295 -8.74 12.83 -2.12
C TYR A 295 -8.62 13.90 -1.03
N THR A 296 -9.39 14.99 -1.17
CA THR A 296 -9.45 16.06 -0.17
C THR A 296 -10.70 15.90 0.69
N LEU A 297 -10.51 15.61 1.97
CA LEU A 297 -11.54 15.59 3.00
C LEU A 297 -12.11 17.00 3.18
N LYS A 298 -13.45 17.07 3.15
CA LYS A 298 -14.24 18.25 3.49
C LYS A 298 -14.80 18.14 4.90
#